data_AF-X1V6K0-F1
#
_entry.id   AF-X1V6K0-F1
#
_cell.length_a   1.000
_cell.length_b   1.000
_cell.length_c   1.000
_cell.angle_alpha   90.00
_cell.angle_beta   90.00
_cell.angle_gamma   90.00
#
_symmetry.space_group_name_H-M   'P 1'
#
loop_
_entity.id
_entity.type
_entity.pdbx_description
1 polymer ?
#
loop_
_entity_poly.entity_id
_entity_poly.type
_entity_poly.pdbx_seq_one_letter_code
_entity_poly.pdbx_strand_id
1 'polypeptide(L)'
;MELSEEETSNLVDNCRQHGLTVNSALNTAFLAARNSIRGPFKGGKRNIMVPVNTRKRYSKPIGENFGVYISGFELEFSYNPKKGFWENAKIYNDKAKENPQITVLSEVNYIN
;
A
#
# COMPACT_ATOMS: atom_id res chain seq x y z
N MET A 1 -8.42 -4.94 -16.71
CA MET A 1 -8.40 -3.47 -16.81
C MET A 1 -6.95 -3.07 -16.86
N GLU A 2 -6.59 -2.22 -17.81
CA GLU A 2 -5.23 -1.75 -18.05
C GLU A 2 -5.31 -0.25 -18.28
N LEU A 3 -4.34 0.50 -17.75
CA LEU A 3 -4.23 1.94 -17.99
C LEU A 3 -3.33 2.14 -19.21
N SER A 4 -3.74 2.99 -20.13
CA SER A 4 -2.89 3.49 -21.20
C SER A 4 -1.67 4.25 -20.64
N GLU A 5 -0.69 4.53 -21.49
CA GLU A 5 0.47 5.33 -21.11
C GLU A 5 0.08 6.75 -20.66
N GLU A 6 -0.89 7.36 -21.35
CA GLU A 6 -1.43 8.67 -21.01
C GLU A 6 -2.13 8.63 -19.63
N GLU A 7 -3.00 7.65 -19.40
CA GLU A 7 -3.68 7.49 -18.10
C GLU A 7 -2.70 7.20 -16.97
N THR A 8 -1.66 6.42 -17.23
CA THR A 8 -0.60 6.12 -16.27
C THR A 8 0.20 7.38 -15.93
N SER A 9 0.55 8.18 -16.93
CA SER A 9 1.27 9.45 -16.74
C SER A 9 0.43 10.45 -15.95
N ASN A 10 -0.85 10.58 -16.32
CA ASN A 10 -1.81 11.41 -15.58
C ASN A 10 -1.97 10.95 -14.14
N LEU A 11 -2.03 9.64 -13.87
CA LEU A 11 -2.09 9.10 -12.51
C LEU A 11 -0.84 9.49 -11.70
N VAL A 12 0.35 9.35 -12.30
CA VAL A 12 1.62 9.71 -11.65
C VAL A 12 1.65 11.19 -11.31
N ASP A 13 1.27 12.06 -12.24
CA ASP A 13 1.30 13.51 -12.03
C ASP A 13 0.27 13.98 -11.01
N ASN A 14 -0.96 13.43 -11.03
CA ASN A 14 -1.94 13.70 -9.99
C ASN A 14 -1.45 13.24 -8.61
N CYS A 15 -0.82 12.05 -8.51
CA CYS A 15 -0.25 11.59 -7.25
C CYS A 15 0.83 12.55 -6.71
N ARG A 16 1.70 13.06 -7.60
CA ARG A 16 2.72 14.06 -7.24
C ARG A 16 2.09 15.36 -6.75
N GLN A 17 1.11 15.90 -7.48
CA GLN A 17 0.41 17.14 -7.12
C GLN A 17 -0.27 17.05 -5.74
N HIS A 18 -0.79 15.87 -5.38
CA HIS A 18 -1.42 15.63 -4.08
C HIS A 18 -0.45 15.13 -2.97
N GLY A 19 0.85 14.95 -3.26
CA GLY A 19 1.84 14.48 -2.29
C GLY A 19 1.66 13.01 -1.85
N LEU A 20 1.16 12.17 -2.76
CA LEU A 20 0.80 10.76 -2.53
C LEU A 20 1.68 9.83 -3.36
N THR A 21 1.76 8.56 -2.96
CA THR A 21 2.33 7.51 -3.82
C THR A 21 1.26 6.94 -4.76
N VAL A 22 1.67 6.48 -5.94
CA VAL A 22 0.78 5.75 -6.88
C VAL A 22 0.11 4.56 -6.20
N ASN A 23 0.86 3.79 -5.40
CA ASN A 23 0.30 2.69 -4.61
C ASN A 23 -0.82 3.14 -3.67
N SER A 24 -0.71 4.31 -3.03
CA SER A 24 -1.77 4.81 -2.13
C SER A 24 -3.04 5.17 -2.90
N ALA A 25 -2.89 5.79 -4.07
CA ALA A 25 -4.02 6.11 -4.95
C ALA A 25 -4.72 4.83 -5.45
N LEU A 26 -3.95 3.84 -5.93
CA LEU A 26 -4.50 2.57 -6.41
C LEU A 26 -5.22 1.79 -5.29
N ASN A 27 -4.60 1.65 -4.12
CA ASN A 27 -5.25 0.99 -2.98
C ASN A 27 -6.55 1.70 -2.59
N THR A 28 -6.55 3.04 -2.59
CA THR A 28 -7.77 3.83 -2.32
C THR A 28 -8.83 3.60 -3.39
N ALA A 29 -8.47 3.54 -4.66
CA ALA A 29 -9.39 3.27 -5.76
C ALA A 29 -10.04 1.88 -5.63
N PHE A 30 -9.26 0.84 -5.30
CA PHE A 30 -9.81 -0.49 -5.03
C PHE A 30 -10.74 -0.52 -3.81
N LEU A 31 -10.39 0.21 -2.75
CA LEU A 31 -11.24 0.33 -1.56
C LEU A 31 -12.54 1.09 -1.86
N ALA A 32 -12.49 2.11 -2.72
CA ALA A 32 -13.67 2.82 -3.22
C ALA A 32 -14.57 1.90 -4.05
N ALA A 33 -14.00 1.17 -5.02
CA ALA A 33 -14.74 0.20 -5.84
C ALA A 33 -15.35 -0.93 -5.00
N ARG A 34 -14.62 -1.44 -4.00
CA ARG A 34 -15.17 -2.41 -3.05
C ARG A 34 -16.33 -1.81 -2.26
N ASN A 35 -16.20 -0.58 -1.80
CA ASN A 35 -17.27 0.11 -1.06
C ASN A 35 -18.52 0.29 -1.93
N SER A 36 -18.38 0.64 -3.21
CA SER A 36 -19.54 0.78 -4.10
C SER A 36 -20.24 -0.56 -4.39
N ILE A 37 -19.50 -1.66 -4.48
CA ILE A 37 -20.06 -2.99 -4.77
C ILE A 37 -20.62 -3.67 -3.51
N ARG A 38 -19.92 -3.57 -2.37
CA ARG A 38 -20.22 -4.37 -1.15
C ARG A 38 -20.64 -3.53 0.05
N GLY A 39 -20.69 -2.21 -0.08
CA GLY A 39 -20.89 -1.28 1.03
C GLY A 39 -19.67 -1.18 1.96
N PRO A 40 -19.79 -0.43 3.07
CA PRO A 40 -18.70 -0.28 4.04
C PRO A 40 -18.30 -1.62 4.69
N PHE A 41 -17.08 -1.70 5.22
CA PHE A 41 -16.69 -2.84 6.04
C PHE A 41 -17.53 -2.88 7.33
N LYS A 42 -17.93 -4.09 7.76
CA LYS A 42 -18.69 -4.30 9.00
C LYS A 42 -17.74 -4.79 10.10
N GLY A 43 -17.91 -4.28 11.32
CA GLY A 43 -17.22 -4.80 12.52
C GLY A 43 -15.78 -4.32 12.75
N GLY A 44 -15.39 -3.13 12.26
CA GLY A 44 -14.13 -2.46 12.64
C GLY A 44 -12.84 -3.21 12.29
N LYS A 45 -12.88 -4.12 11.31
CA LYS A 45 -11.72 -4.96 11.00
C LYS A 45 -10.63 -4.18 10.26
N ARG A 46 -9.40 -4.66 10.43
CA ARG A 46 -8.26 -4.35 9.56
C ARG A 46 -8.59 -4.91 8.17
N ASN A 47 -8.58 -4.06 7.16
CA ASN A 47 -9.32 -4.34 5.91
C ASN A 47 -8.41 -4.53 4.70
N ILE A 48 -7.13 -4.24 4.84
CA ILE A 48 -6.15 -4.37 3.78
C ILE A 48 -4.77 -4.72 4.36
N MET A 49 -4.07 -5.63 3.68
CA MET A 49 -2.68 -5.98 3.95
C MET A 49 -1.82 -5.33 2.87
N VAL A 50 -0.81 -4.54 3.28
CA VAL A 50 0.09 -3.87 2.35
C VAL A 50 1.44 -4.60 2.36
N PRO A 51 1.83 -5.24 1.24
CA PRO A 51 3.13 -5.87 1.15
C PRO A 51 4.24 -4.82 1.02
N VAL A 52 5.40 -5.10 1.60
CA VAL A 52 6.59 -4.26 1.47
C VAL A 52 7.82 -5.10 1.12
N ASN A 53 8.70 -4.47 0.37
CA ASN A 53 10.01 -5.03 0.04
C ASN A 53 10.94 -4.97 1.26
N THR A 54 11.46 -6.12 1.68
CA THR A 54 12.39 -6.22 2.83
C THR A 54 13.85 -6.23 2.42
N ARG A 55 14.20 -6.30 1.12
CA ARG A 55 15.61 -6.41 0.66
C ARG A 55 16.51 -5.30 1.18
N LYS A 56 15.99 -4.07 1.29
CA LYS A 56 16.72 -2.90 1.80
C LYS A 56 16.75 -2.81 3.34
N ARG A 57 16.15 -3.78 4.05
CA ARG A 57 16.00 -3.76 5.52
C ARG A 57 16.87 -4.81 6.23
N TYR A 58 17.64 -5.61 5.49
CA TYR A 58 18.62 -6.53 6.06
C TYR A 58 19.90 -5.77 6.42
N SER A 59 20.58 -6.20 7.49
CA SER A 59 21.84 -5.60 7.95
C SER A 59 22.99 -5.77 6.95
N LYS A 60 22.95 -6.83 6.14
CA LYS A 60 23.87 -7.09 5.05
C LYS A 60 23.12 -6.96 3.71
N PRO A 61 23.74 -6.38 2.66
CA PRO A 61 23.13 -6.34 1.33
C PRO A 61 22.83 -7.77 0.82
N ILE A 62 21.59 -7.98 0.40
CA ILE A 62 21.13 -9.29 -0.10
C ILE A 62 21.55 -9.54 -1.55
N GLY A 63 22.03 -8.53 -2.30
CA GLY A 63 22.43 -8.67 -3.71
C GLY A 63 21.26 -9.05 -4.63
N GLU A 64 21.52 -9.83 -5.68
CA GLU A 64 20.52 -10.34 -6.64
C GLU A 64 20.09 -11.79 -6.33
N ASN A 65 19.99 -12.12 -5.05
CA ASN A 65 19.57 -13.46 -4.62
C ASN A 65 18.06 -13.67 -4.75
N PHE A 66 17.66 -14.88 -5.16
CA PHE A 66 16.27 -15.35 -5.23
C PHE A 66 15.76 -15.82 -3.86
N GLY A 67 14.48 -15.60 -3.56
CA GLY A 67 13.87 -15.99 -2.29
C GLY A 67 12.71 -15.07 -1.85
N VAL A 68 12.16 -15.36 -0.67
CA VAL A 68 11.05 -14.59 -0.08
C VAL A 68 11.61 -13.35 0.63
N TYR A 69 11.46 -12.18 0.01
CA TYR A 69 11.89 -10.88 0.55
C TYR A 69 10.73 -9.88 0.65
N ILE A 70 9.63 -10.39 1.18
CA ILE A 70 8.38 -9.68 1.38
C ILE A 70 7.98 -9.79 2.85
N SER A 71 7.47 -8.70 3.38
CA SER A 71 6.70 -8.69 4.61
C SER A 71 5.48 -7.80 4.37
N GLY A 72 4.65 -7.55 5.36
CA GLY A 72 3.50 -6.68 5.21
C GLY A 72 2.99 -6.16 6.53
N PHE A 73 2.17 -5.12 6.46
CA PHE A 73 1.43 -4.60 7.60
C PHE A 73 -0.05 -4.51 7.26
N GLU A 74 -0.86 -4.71 8.29
CA GLU A 74 -2.30 -4.52 8.18
C GLU A 74 -2.62 -3.04 8.39
N LEU A 75 -3.44 -2.48 7.51
CA LEU A 75 -3.89 -1.10 7.60
C LEU A 75 -5.38 -1.05 7.95
N GLU A 76 -5.70 -0.36 9.04
CA GLU A 76 -7.08 -0.06 9.39
C GLU A 76 -7.54 1.19 8.63
N PHE A 77 -8.22 0.94 7.51
CA PHE A 77 -8.80 1.97 6.66
C PHE A 77 -10.12 1.50 6.05
N SER A 78 -11.08 2.42 5.96
CA SER A 78 -12.34 2.24 5.24
C SER A 78 -12.59 3.46 4.37
N TYR A 79 -12.94 3.24 3.10
CA TYR A 79 -13.29 4.34 2.20
C TYR A 79 -14.52 5.09 2.73
N ASN A 80 -14.42 6.41 2.84
CA ASN A 80 -15.51 7.27 3.26
C ASN A 80 -16.14 7.94 2.02
N PRO A 81 -17.35 7.53 1.59
CA PRO A 81 -17.99 8.09 0.41
C PRO A 81 -18.44 9.56 0.58
N LYS A 82 -18.41 10.10 1.81
CA LYS A 82 -18.69 11.53 2.07
C LYS A 82 -17.48 12.44 1.83
N LYS A 83 -16.30 11.87 1.58
CA LYS A 83 -15.05 12.61 1.31
C LYS A 83 -14.67 12.47 -0.17
N GLY A 84 -13.94 13.45 -0.69
CA GLY A 84 -13.37 13.35 -2.03
C GLY A 84 -12.37 12.19 -2.16
N PHE A 85 -12.13 11.73 -3.39
CA PHE A 85 -11.17 10.64 -3.64
C PHE A 85 -9.77 10.97 -3.10
N TRP A 86 -9.23 12.13 -3.47
CA TRP A 86 -7.88 12.56 -3.06
C TRP A 86 -7.76 12.76 -1.55
N GLU A 87 -8.83 13.16 -0.88
CA GLU A 87 -8.85 13.27 0.58
C GLU A 87 -8.78 11.89 1.24
N ASN A 88 -9.56 10.92 0.76
CA ASN A 88 -9.44 9.52 1.19
C ASN A 88 -8.02 8.98 0.93
N ALA A 89 -7.46 9.26 -0.25
CA ALA A 89 -6.14 8.78 -0.64
C ALA A 89 -5.02 9.39 0.23
N LYS A 90 -5.17 10.65 0.64
CA LYS A 90 -4.27 11.29 1.59
C LYS A 90 -4.32 10.65 2.97
N ILE A 91 -5.51 10.42 3.51
CA ILE A 91 -5.69 9.73 4.79
C ILE A 91 -5.08 8.32 4.74
N TYR A 92 -5.29 7.59 3.63
CA TYR A 92 -4.69 6.28 3.43
C TYR A 92 -3.15 6.37 3.43
N ASN A 93 -2.59 7.26 2.62
CA ASN A 93 -1.14 7.46 2.47
C ASN A 93 -0.46 7.81 3.79
N ASP A 94 -1.06 8.71 4.56
CA ASP A 94 -0.51 9.15 5.84
C ASP A 94 -0.50 7.98 6.85
N LYS A 95 -1.61 7.22 6.96
CA LYS A 95 -1.66 5.99 7.76
C LYS A 95 -0.68 4.92 7.28
N ALA A 96 -0.47 4.76 5.97
CA ALA A 96 0.45 3.77 5.42
C ALA A 96 1.92 4.12 5.72
N LYS A 97 2.26 5.42 5.78
CA LYS A 97 3.59 5.90 6.18
C LYS A 97 3.86 5.73 7.68
N GLU A 98 2.82 5.84 8.51
CA GLU A 98 2.89 5.66 9.97
C GLU A 98 3.03 4.19 10.42
N ASN A 99 2.84 3.22 9.53
CA ASN A 99 2.94 1.78 9.85
C ASN A 99 4.25 1.09 9.39
N PRO A 100 5.48 1.62 9.64
CA PRO A 100 6.70 0.96 9.23
C PRO A 100 7.23 0.00 10.31
N GLN A 101 6.40 -0.85 10.92
CA GLN A 101 6.91 -1.84 11.89
C GLN A 101 7.23 -3.17 11.22
N ILE A 102 8.22 -3.14 10.32
CA ILE A 102 9.00 -4.35 10.02
C ILE A 102 10.41 -4.03 10.44
N THR A 103 10.70 -4.41 11.69
CA THR A 103 12.01 -4.44 12.33
C THR A 103 13.03 -5.07 11.38
N VAL A 104 14.27 -4.59 11.42
CA VAL A 104 15.42 -5.22 10.76
C VAL A 104 15.32 -6.74 10.96
N LEU A 105 15.08 -7.48 9.88
CA LEU A 105 14.99 -8.92 9.93
C LEU A 105 16.43 -9.43 10.09
N SER A 106 16.83 -9.74 11.32
CA SER A 106 18.07 -10.46 11.56
C SER A 106 17.93 -11.89 11.05
N GLU A 107 18.79 -12.23 10.09
CA GLU A 107 19.13 -13.56 9.57
C GLU A 107 17.99 -14.60 9.58
N VAL A 108 17.31 -14.73 8.43
CA VAL A 108 16.56 -15.94 8.11
C VAL A 108 17.59 -17.07 8.02
N ASN A 109 17.64 -17.91 9.07
CA ASN A 109 18.38 -19.16 9.04
C ASN A 109 17.82 -20.02 7.90
N TYR A 110 18.54 -20.07 6.78
CA TYR A 110 18.35 -21.13 5.80
C TYR A 110 18.69 -22.45 6.52
N ILE A 111 17.68 -23.28 6.72
CA ILE A 111 17.85 -24.68 7.12
C ILE A 111 18.66 -25.33 6.00
N ASN A 112 19.89 -25.72 6.31
CA ASN A 112 20.71 -26.58 5.46
C ASN A 112 20.15 -28.00 5.46
#